data_AF-A0A378CNI1-F1
#
_entry.id   AF-A0A378CNI1-F1
#
_cell.length_a   1.000
_cell.length_b   1.000
_cell.length_c   1.000
_cell.angle_alpha   90.00
_cell.angle_beta   90.00
_cell.angle_gamma   90.00
#
_symmetry.space_group_name_H-M   'P 1'
#
loop_
_entity.id
_entity.type
_entity.pdbx_description
1 polymer ?
#
loop_
_entity_poly.entity_id
_entity_poly.type
_entity_poly.pdbx_seq_one_letter_code
_entity_poly.pdbx_strand_id
1 'polypeptide(L)'
;MTPLRVFRKTTPLVNAIRLSLLPLAGLSFSAFAAQVDIAPGSLDKALNQYAAHSGITLSVDASLTRGKQSNGLHGDYDVESGLQQLLDGSGLQVKPLGNNSWTLEPAPAPKEDALTVVGDWLGDARENDVFEHAGARDVIRREDFAKTGATTMREVLNRIPGVSAPENNGTGSHDLAMNFGIRGLNPRLASRSTVLMDGIPVPFAPYGQPQLSLAPVSLGNMDAIDVVRGGGAVRYGPQSVGGVVNFVTRAIPQDFGIEAGVEGQLSPTSSQNNPKETHNLMVGGTADNGFGTALLYSGTRGSDWREHSATRIDDLMLKSKYAPNKVHTFNSLLQYYDGEADMPAACPARITTPIAGNPPARMTASGAVASWRAWATSSSRTASINSTFWGSTPKPCAAATWSKATHHPLAA
;
A
#
# COMPACT_ATOMS: atom_id res chain seq x y z
N MET A 1 20.89 14.36 -50.49
CA MET A 1 20.26 15.50 -51.16
C MET A 1 18.77 15.20 -51.32
N THR A 2 17.92 15.92 -50.59
CA THR A 2 16.45 16.03 -50.71
C THR A 2 16.05 16.64 -52.08
N PRO A 3 14.76 16.79 -52.47
CA PRO A 3 13.48 16.18 -52.02
C PRO A 3 12.55 15.76 -53.21
N LEU A 4 11.34 15.25 -52.95
CA LEU A 4 10.02 15.81 -53.39
C LEU A 4 8.89 14.78 -53.51
N ARG A 5 7.77 15.11 -52.83
CA ARG A 5 6.41 14.57 -53.03
C ARG A 5 5.84 15.03 -54.36
N VAL A 6 5.04 14.19 -55.06
CA VAL A 6 3.85 14.65 -55.81
C VAL A 6 2.75 13.55 -55.86
N PHE A 7 1.56 13.99 -55.44
CA PHE A 7 0.18 13.52 -55.66
C PHE A 7 -0.19 12.98 -57.06
N ARG A 8 -1.14 12.01 -57.13
CA ARG A 8 -2.50 12.10 -57.75
C ARG A 8 -2.99 10.82 -58.46
N LYS A 9 -4.28 10.53 -58.19
CA LYS A 9 -5.36 10.06 -59.08
C LYS A 9 -5.43 8.57 -59.48
N THR A 10 -6.26 7.83 -58.76
CA THR A 10 -7.01 6.65 -59.22
C THR A 10 -8.47 7.07 -59.50
N THR A 11 -8.80 7.18 -60.79
CA THR A 11 -9.73 6.35 -61.57
C THR A 11 -11.24 6.51 -61.28
N PRO A 12 -12.03 7.08 -62.24
CA PRO A 12 -13.46 7.32 -62.12
C PRO A 12 -14.27 6.09 -62.57
N LEU A 13 -14.24 5.02 -61.79
CA LEU A 13 -15.05 3.81 -62.06
C LEU A 13 -15.93 3.39 -60.87
N VAL A 14 -15.83 4.08 -59.73
CA VAL A 14 -16.50 3.71 -58.47
C VAL A 14 -17.84 4.44 -58.27
N ASN A 15 -18.10 5.53 -59.00
CA ASN A 15 -19.30 6.35 -58.80
C ASN A 15 -20.52 5.97 -59.67
N ALA A 16 -20.40 5.02 -60.60
CA ALA A 16 -21.50 4.66 -61.50
C ALA A 16 -22.25 3.37 -61.13
N ILE A 17 -21.77 2.59 -60.15
CA ILE A 17 -22.40 1.34 -59.68
C ILE A 17 -22.71 1.44 -58.17
N ARG A 18 -23.32 2.56 -57.77
CA ARG A 18 -23.92 2.74 -56.43
C ARG A 18 -25.39 3.17 -56.47
N LEU A 19 -26.02 3.20 -57.65
CA LEU A 19 -27.40 3.67 -57.81
C LEU A 19 -28.44 2.55 -58.06
N SER A 20 -28.07 1.28 -57.93
CA SER A 20 -29.00 0.18 -58.22
C SER A 20 -28.71 -1.05 -57.37
N LEU A 21 -28.92 -0.98 -56.06
CA LEU A 21 -29.13 -2.12 -55.14
C LEU A 21 -29.37 -1.56 -53.74
N LEU A 22 -30.60 -1.09 -53.52
CA LEU A 22 -31.16 -0.91 -52.17
C LEU A 22 -31.30 -2.31 -51.53
N PRO A 23 -30.65 -2.62 -50.40
CA PRO A 23 -31.15 -3.66 -49.52
C PRO A 23 -32.38 -3.10 -48.79
N LEU A 24 -33.48 -3.84 -48.84
CA LEU A 24 -34.63 -3.70 -47.95
C LEU A 24 -34.14 -3.65 -46.49
N ALA A 25 -34.00 -2.45 -45.94
CA ALA A 25 -33.87 -2.23 -44.52
C ALA A 25 -35.02 -1.32 -44.11
N GLY A 26 -35.89 -1.82 -43.24
CA GLY A 26 -36.92 -1.02 -42.58
C GLY A 26 -38.32 -1.16 -43.18
N LEU A 27 -38.91 -2.36 -43.14
CA LEU A 27 -40.31 -2.40 -42.71
C LEU A 27 -40.30 -2.10 -41.21
N SER A 28 -40.19 -0.82 -40.87
CA SER A 28 -40.64 -0.35 -39.57
C SER A 28 -42.14 -0.59 -39.57
N PHE A 29 -42.61 -1.56 -38.80
CA PHE A 29 -43.99 -1.53 -38.32
C PHE A 29 -44.10 -0.21 -37.58
N SER A 30 -44.75 0.79 -38.18
CA SER A 30 -45.28 1.90 -37.40
C SER A 30 -46.25 1.27 -36.42
N ALA A 31 -45.82 1.14 -35.16
CA ALA A 31 -46.75 0.97 -34.06
C ALA A 31 -47.75 2.12 -34.21
N PHE A 32 -49.03 1.78 -34.37
CA PHE A 32 -50.08 2.78 -34.47
C PHE A 32 -49.98 3.67 -33.24
N ALA A 33 -49.49 4.90 -33.43
CA ALA A 33 -49.58 5.93 -32.41
C ALA A 33 -51.07 6.30 -32.34
N ALA A 34 -51.73 5.84 -31.29
CA ALA A 34 -53.12 6.18 -31.05
C ALA A 34 -53.14 7.57 -30.42
N GLN A 35 -54.02 8.44 -30.92
CA GLN A 35 -54.30 9.70 -30.26
C GLN A 35 -54.95 9.38 -28.91
N VAL A 36 -54.29 9.75 -27.82
CA VAL A 36 -54.74 9.51 -26.45
C VAL A 36 -55.04 10.85 -25.79
N ASP A 37 -56.19 10.93 -25.12
CA ASP A 37 -56.62 12.08 -24.33
C ASP A 37 -57.13 11.57 -22.97
N ILE A 38 -56.28 11.66 -21.96
CA ILE A 38 -56.54 11.24 -20.58
C ILE A 38 -56.32 12.45 -19.66
N ALA A 39 -57.39 12.89 -19.01
CA ALA A 39 -57.33 13.98 -18.06
C ALA A 39 -56.48 13.63 -16.82
N PRO A 40 -55.84 14.63 -16.18
CA PRO A 40 -55.14 14.44 -14.91
C PRO A 40 -56.09 13.93 -13.82
N GLY A 41 -55.60 13.03 -12.96
CA GLY A 41 -56.41 12.42 -11.91
C GLY A 41 -55.70 11.28 -11.19
N SER A 42 -56.46 10.45 -10.47
CA SER A 42 -55.86 9.32 -9.76
C SER A 42 -55.14 8.37 -10.72
N LEU A 43 -53.93 7.95 -10.33
CA LEU A 43 -53.08 7.12 -11.18
C LEU A 43 -53.79 5.83 -11.60
N ASP A 44 -54.53 5.21 -10.68
CA ASP A 44 -55.38 4.05 -10.96
C ASP A 44 -56.38 4.29 -12.09
N LYS A 45 -57.02 5.46 -12.11
CA LYS A 45 -58.05 5.78 -13.11
C LYS A 45 -57.40 6.03 -14.47
N ALA A 46 -56.31 6.79 -14.50
CA ALA A 46 -55.58 7.11 -15.72
C ALA A 46 -54.99 5.85 -16.38
N LEU A 47 -54.41 4.94 -15.59
CA LEU A 47 -53.85 3.68 -16.08
C LEU A 47 -54.92 2.72 -16.62
N ASN A 48 -56.07 2.61 -15.94
CA ASN A 48 -57.18 1.78 -16.43
C ASN A 48 -57.81 2.35 -17.71
N GLN A 49 -57.92 3.68 -17.83
CA GLN A 49 -58.39 4.34 -19.05
C GLN A 49 -57.43 4.11 -20.21
N TYR A 50 -56.12 4.23 -19.96
CA TYR A 50 -55.09 3.97 -20.96
C TYR A 50 -55.09 2.51 -21.41
N ALA A 51 -55.20 1.57 -20.47
CA ALA A 51 -55.22 0.14 -20.78
C ALA A 51 -56.42 -0.25 -21.65
N ALA A 52 -57.60 0.31 -21.33
CA ALA A 52 -58.82 0.12 -22.12
C ALA A 52 -58.72 0.71 -23.54
N HIS A 53 -58.09 1.88 -23.69
CA HIS A 53 -57.93 2.55 -24.98
C HIS A 53 -56.88 1.86 -25.88
N SER A 54 -55.78 1.41 -25.30
CA SER A 54 -54.67 0.76 -26.03
C SER A 54 -54.84 -0.75 -26.23
N GLY A 55 -55.90 -1.35 -25.68
CA GLY A 55 -56.19 -2.78 -25.83
C GLY A 55 -55.15 -3.69 -25.15
N ILE A 56 -54.52 -3.22 -24.08
CA ILE A 56 -53.54 -3.97 -23.31
C ILE A 56 -54.14 -4.50 -22.02
N THR A 57 -53.57 -5.57 -21.49
CA THR A 57 -53.88 -6.04 -20.14
C THR A 57 -52.86 -5.47 -19.18
N LEU A 58 -53.28 -4.61 -18.25
CA LEU A 58 -52.41 -4.06 -17.22
C LEU A 58 -52.76 -4.71 -15.87
N SER A 59 -51.84 -5.48 -15.32
CA SER A 59 -51.95 -6.06 -13.98
C SER A 59 -51.25 -5.15 -12.98
N VAL A 60 -52.00 -4.57 -12.05
CA VAL A 60 -51.47 -3.64 -11.05
C VAL A 60 -51.87 -4.09 -9.66
N ASP A 61 -50.91 -4.09 -8.73
CA ASP A 61 -51.23 -4.18 -7.31
C ASP A 61 -51.74 -2.82 -6.83
N ALA A 62 -53.00 -2.75 -6.40
CA ALA A 62 -53.67 -1.53 -5.96
C ALA A 62 -53.01 -0.85 -4.75
N SER A 63 -52.07 -1.52 -4.06
CA SER A 63 -51.24 -0.88 -3.03
C SER A 63 -50.17 0.04 -3.61
N LEU A 64 -49.68 -0.22 -4.83
CA LEU A 64 -48.61 0.55 -5.48
C LEU A 64 -49.08 1.90 -6.02
N THR A 65 -50.35 2.00 -6.39
CA THR A 65 -50.99 3.15 -7.03
C THR A 65 -51.88 3.97 -6.09
N ARG A 66 -52.19 3.44 -4.90
CA ARG A 66 -53.05 4.09 -3.90
C ARG A 66 -52.50 5.47 -3.50
N GLY A 67 -53.33 6.49 -3.67
CA GLY A 67 -53.00 7.87 -3.30
C GLY A 67 -52.04 8.57 -4.25
N LYS A 68 -51.61 7.93 -5.35
CA LYS A 68 -50.78 8.53 -6.39
C LYS A 68 -51.64 9.20 -7.47
N GLN A 69 -51.11 10.26 -8.06
CA GLN A 69 -51.77 11.03 -9.12
C GLN A 69 -50.97 10.90 -10.42
N SER A 70 -51.66 11.02 -11.54
CA SER A 70 -51.07 11.12 -12.87
C SER A 70 -51.34 12.50 -13.45
N ASN A 71 -50.36 13.04 -14.19
CA ASN A 71 -50.48 14.31 -14.90
C ASN A 71 -51.37 14.22 -16.15
N GLY A 72 -51.93 13.04 -16.44
CA GLY A 72 -52.69 12.78 -17.66
C GLY A 72 -51.78 12.62 -18.87
N LEU A 73 -52.37 12.32 -20.02
CA LEU A 73 -51.65 12.05 -21.27
C LEU A 73 -52.45 12.61 -22.45
N HIS A 74 -51.85 13.48 -23.24
CA HIS A 74 -52.49 14.09 -24.40
C HIS A 74 -51.53 14.07 -25.59
N GLY A 75 -51.89 13.40 -26.67
CA GLY A 75 -51.08 13.30 -27.89
C GLY A 75 -50.96 11.89 -28.44
N ASP A 76 -50.04 11.71 -29.38
CA ASP A 76 -49.78 10.43 -30.04
C ASP A 76 -48.65 9.70 -29.31
N TYR A 77 -48.99 8.60 -28.65
CA TYR A 77 -48.03 7.80 -27.89
C TYR A 77 -48.11 6.32 -28.30
N ASP A 78 -46.97 5.64 -28.30
CA ASP A 78 -46.95 4.18 -28.28
C ASP A 78 -47.32 3.66 -26.87
N VAL A 79 -47.59 2.36 -26.78
CA VAL A 79 -48.06 1.72 -25.55
C VAL A 79 -47.09 1.90 -24.38
N GLU A 80 -45.79 1.74 -24.63
CA GLU A 80 -44.76 1.79 -23.59
C GLU A 80 -44.48 3.23 -23.14
N SER A 81 -44.31 4.15 -24.09
CA SER A 81 -44.04 5.57 -23.81
C SER A 81 -45.25 6.24 -23.16
N GLY A 82 -46.47 5.88 -23.55
CA GLY A 82 -47.68 6.40 -22.91
C GLY A 82 -47.84 5.93 -21.46
N LEU A 83 -47.53 4.64 -21.18
CA LEU A 83 -47.48 4.13 -19.81
C LEU A 83 -46.38 4.80 -18.99
N GLN A 84 -45.18 4.97 -19.54
CA GLN A 84 -44.08 5.65 -18.85
C GLN A 84 -44.44 7.10 -18.51
N GLN A 85 -45.07 7.83 -19.45
CA GLN A 85 -45.48 9.21 -19.24
C GLN A 85 -46.57 9.34 -18.17
N LEU A 86 -47.52 8.40 -18.11
CA LEU A 86 -48.56 8.37 -17.07
C LEU A 86 -48.00 8.06 -15.68
N LEU A 87 -46.88 7.31 -15.62
CA LEU A 87 -46.19 6.92 -14.39
C LEU A 87 -45.14 7.97 -13.95
N ASP A 88 -44.90 9.02 -14.72
CA ASP A 88 -43.93 10.06 -14.38
C ASP A 88 -44.26 10.71 -13.04
N GLY A 89 -43.26 10.85 -12.17
CA GLY A 89 -43.42 11.33 -10.78
C GLY A 89 -44.07 10.34 -9.80
N SER A 90 -44.51 9.16 -10.24
CA SER A 90 -45.15 8.16 -9.36
C SER A 90 -44.14 7.20 -8.68
N GLY A 91 -42.88 7.18 -9.13
CA GLY A 91 -41.85 6.26 -8.64
C GLY A 91 -42.10 4.79 -9.00
N LEU A 92 -42.87 4.54 -10.07
CA LEU A 92 -43.18 3.21 -10.60
C LEU A 92 -42.64 3.09 -12.02
N GLN A 93 -42.28 1.88 -12.42
CA GLN A 93 -41.89 1.53 -13.78
C GLN A 93 -42.83 0.46 -14.34
N VAL A 94 -43.02 0.48 -15.65
CA VAL A 94 -43.80 -0.53 -16.36
C VAL A 94 -42.87 -1.65 -16.85
N LYS A 95 -43.32 -2.90 -16.77
CA LYS A 95 -42.59 -4.08 -17.23
C LYS A 95 -43.50 -4.97 -18.10
N PRO A 96 -43.08 -5.34 -19.31
CA PRO A 96 -43.85 -6.24 -20.16
C PRO A 96 -43.79 -7.68 -19.63
N LEU A 97 -44.94 -8.35 -19.54
CA LEU A 97 -45.07 -9.78 -19.20
C LEU A 97 -45.21 -10.67 -20.45
N GLY A 98 -45.34 -10.08 -21.64
CA GLY A 98 -45.61 -10.76 -22.90
C GLY A 98 -47.11 -10.78 -23.25
N ASN A 99 -47.45 -11.10 -24.51
CA ASN A 99 -48.83 -11.18 -25.03
C ASN A 99 -49.69 -9.93 -24.73
N ASN A 100 -49.16 -8.72 -24.95
CA ASN A 100 -49.85 -7.44 -24.66
C ASN A 100 -50.21 -7.23 -23.17
N SER A 101 -49.58 -7.99 -22.26
CA SER A 101 -49.73 -7.85 -20.82
C SER A 101 -48.56 -7.07 -20.21
N TRP A 102 -48.88 -6.15 -19.31
CA TRP A 102 -47.93 -5.27 -18.61
C TRP A 102 -48.18 -5.31 -17.10
N THR A 103 -47.13 -5.12 -16.30
CA THR A 103 -47.21 -4.98 -14.85
C THR A 103 -46.47 -3.73 -14.37
N LEU A 104 -46.83 -3.23 -13.19
CA LEU A 104 -46.07 -2.19 -12.50
C LEU A 104 -45.14 -2.79 -11.47
N GLU A 105 -43.90 -2.30 -11.42
CA GLU A 105 -42.96 -2.55 -10.34
C GLU A 105 -42.49 -1.19 -9.79
N PRO A 106 -42.09 -1.09 -8.51
CA PRO A 106 -41.40 0.09 -8.01
C PRO A 106 -40.19 0.39 -8.89
N ALA A 107 -40.05 1.64 -9.34
CA ALA A 107 -38.86 2.05 -10.06
C ALA A 107 -37.66 1.84 -9.12
N PRO A 108 -36.58 1.16 -9.57
CA PRO A 108 -35.38 1.05 -8.76
C PRO A 108 -34.91 2.47 -8.44
N ALA A 109 -34.84 2.80 -7.15
CA ALA A 109 -34.30 4.09 -6.73
C ALA A 109 -32.93 4.25 -7.40
N PRO A 110 -32.61 5.42 -7.99
CA PRO A 110 -31.27 5.67 -8.48
C PRO A 110 -30.31 5.39 -7.33
N LYS A 111 -29.49 4.34 -7.48
CA LYS A 111 -28.35 4.15 -6.60
C LYS A 111 -27.43 5.31 -6.92
N GLU A 112 -27.48 6.34 -6.09
CA GLU A 112 -26.45 7.37 -6.12
C GLU A 112 -25.10 6.66 -6.03
N ASP A 113 -24.20 6.99 -6.95
CA ASP A 113 -22.82 6.52 -6.89
C ASP A 113 -22.24 7.02 -5.56
N ALA A 114 -22.17 6.11 -4.59
CA ALA A 114 -21.69 6.42 -3.26
C ALA A 114 -20.20 6.80 -3.36
N LEU A 115 -19.90 8.10 -3.32
CA LEU A 115 -18.53 8.59 -3.23
C LEU A 115 -18.02 8.37 -1.81
N THR A 116 -17.24 7.30 -1.61
CA THR A 116 -16.58 7.04 -0.33
C THR A 116 -15.34 7.92 -0.19
N VAL A 117 -15.34 8.83 0.79
CA VAL A 117 -14.16 9.62 1.13
C VAL A 117 -13.25 8.78 2.03
N VAL A 118 -12.12 8.34 1.47
CA VAL A 118 -11.11 7.57 2.21
C VAL A 118 -10.01 8.54 2.66
N GLY A 119 -9.88 8.73 3.97
CA GLY A 119 -8.87 9.61 4.56
C GLY A 119 -7.48 8.97 4.65
N ASP A 120 -7.43 7.68 4.97
CA ASP A 120 -6.20 6.87 4.99
C ASP A 120 -6.31 5.74 3.98
N TRP A 121 -5.43 5.74 2.99
CA TRP A 121 -5.42 4.78 1.90
C TRP A 121 -4.74 3.45 2.25
N LEU A 122 -3.90 3.42 3.29
CA LEU A 122 -3.32 2.18 3.82
C LEU A 122 -4.22 1.62 4.91
N GLY A 123 -4.82 2.47 5.74
CA GLY A 123 -5.72 2.03 6.80
C GLY A 123 -5.02 1.10 7.80
N ASP A 124 -5.77 0.13 8.34
CA ASP A 124 -5.30 -0.78 9.39
C ASP A 124 -4.53 -2.00 8.86
N ALA A 125 -4.17 -2.02 7.57
CA ALA A 125 -3.56 -3.17 6.91
C ALA A 125 -4.31 -4.48 7.18
N ARG A 126 -5.61 -4.50 6.89
CA ARG A 126 -6.43 -5.72 6.98
C ARG A 126 -6.41 -6.44 5.64
N GLU A 127 -6.66 -7.74 5.67
CA GLU A 127 -6.70 -8.56 4.45
C GLU A 127 -7.77 -8.07 3.46
N ASN A 128 -8.92 -7.61 3.95
CA ASN A 128 -9.95 -7.00 3.12
C ASN A 128 -9.46 -5.73 2.40
N ASP A 129 -8.55 -4.96 3.02
CA ASP A 129 -8.01 -3.74 2.41
C ASP A 129 -7.10 -4.06 1.21
N VAL A 130 -6.71 -5.32 0.99
CA VAL A 130 -6.00 -5.78 -0.21
C VAL A 130 -6.95 -5.84 -1.42
N PHE A 131 -8.18 -6.34 -1.22
CA PHE A 131 -9.16 -6.50 -2.30
C PHE A 131 -9.77 -5.17 -2.75
N GLU A 132 -9.94 -4.23 -1.83
CA GLU A 132 -10.48 -2.89 -2.11
C GLU A 132 -9.43 -1.93 -2.70
N HIS A 133 -8.17 -2.36 -2.77
CA HIS A 133 -7.08 -1.52 -3.22
C HIS A 133 -6.85 -1.62 -4.73
N ALA A 134 -6.95 -0.48 -5.43
CA ALA A 134 -6.57 -0.39 -6.84
C ALA A 134 -5.04 -0.46 -7.00
N GLY A 135 -4.50 -1.67 -7.16
CA GLY A 135 -3.08 -1.92 -7.36
C GLY A 135 -2.62 -3.26 -6.81
N ALA A 136 -1.31 -3.51 -6.89
CA ALA A 136 -0.72 -4.70 -6.29
C ALA A 136 -0.33 -4.39 -4.85
N ARG A 137 -1.11 -4.89 -3.89
CA ARG A 137 -0.88 -4.77 -2.45
C ARG A 137 -0.80 -6.16 -1.84
N ASP A 138 0.08 -6.34 -0.87
CA ASP A 138 0.09 -7.53 -0.03
C ASP A 138 0.29 -7.11 1.43
N VAL A 139 -0.40 -7.80 2.33
CA VAL A 139 -0.27 -7.62 3.76
C VAL A 139 0.11 -8.96 4.37
N ILE A 140 1.18 -8.98 5.17
CA ILE A 140 1.53 -10.13 6.00
C ILE A 140 1.37 -9.71 7.46
N ARG A 141 0.57 -10.47 8.22
CA ARG A 141 0.26 -10.17 9.62
C ARG A 141 1.10 -10.99 10.59
N ARG A 142 1.13 -10.58 11.86
CA ARG A 142 1.90 -11.22 12.93
C ARG A 142 1.64 -12.70 13.08
N GLU A 143 0.39 -13.12 12.94
CA GLU A 143 0.02 -14.54 12.94
C GLU A 143 0.81 -15.35 11.91
N ASP A 144 1.09 -14.77 10.73
CA ASP A 144 1.89 -15.43 9.71
C ASP A 144 3.38 -15.31 10.01
N PHE A 145 3.85 -14.24 10.64
CA PHE A 145 5.24 -14.16 11.13
C PHE A 145 5.52 -15.33 12.09
N ALA A 146 4.60 -15.56 13.02
CA ALA A 146 4.69 -16.61 14.04
C ALA A 146 4.55 -18.01 13.43
N LYS A 147 3.56 -18.27 12.58
CA LYS A 147 3.36 -19.58 11.91
C LYS A 147 4.58 -20.06 11.14
N THR A 148 5.36 -19.10 10.64
CA THR A 148 6.46 -19.36 9.74
C THR A 148 7.83 -19.22 10.39
N GLY A 149 7.89 -18.87 11.68
CA GLY A 149 9.12 -18.68 12.44
C GLY A 149 10.06 -17.62 11.85
N ALA A 150 9.51 -16.54 11.31
CA ALA A 150 10.33 -15.46 10.78
C ALA A 150 10.94 -14.66 11.95
N THR A 151 12.28 -14.62 12.02
CA THR A 151 13.02 -13.94 13.11
C THR A 151 13.43 -12.51 12.72
N THR A 152 13.43 -12.21 11.41
CA THR A 152 13.88 -10.93 10.87
C THR A 152 12.88 -10.34 9.89
N MET A 153 12.83 -9.01 9.82
CA MET A 153 11.95 -8.29 8.89
C MET A 153 12.22 -8.66 7.42
N ARG A 154 13.48 -8.94 7.10
CA ARG A 154 13.95 -9.42 5.80
C ARG A 154 13.25 -10.71 5.37
N GLU A 155 13.11 -11.67 6.28
CA GLU A 155 12.48 -12.96 5.98
C GLU A 155 11.01 -12.78 5.63
N VAL A 156 10.32 -11.93 6.39
CA VAL A 156 8.92 -11.60 6.10
C VAL A 156 8.81 -10.90 4.73
N LEU A 157 9.66 -9.90 4.46
CA LEU A 157 9.67 -9.20 3.18
C LEU A 157 9.95 -10.13 2.00
N ASN A 158 10.85 -11.10 2.14
CA ASN A 158 11.15 -12.08 1.08
C ASN A 158 10.00 -13.04 0.77
N ARG A 159 8.97 -13.13 1.64
CA ARG A 159 7.76 -13.91 1.33
C ARG A 159 6.78 -13.18 0.42
N ILE A 160 6.90 -11.86 0.34
CA ILE A 160 6.00 -11.04 -0.46
C ILE A 160 6.42 -11.14 -1.94
N PRO A 161 5.52 -11.58 -2.85
CA PRO A 161 5.84 -11.68 -4.26
C PRO A 161 6.34 -10.36 -4.86
N GLY A 162 7.49 -10.44 -5.53
CA GLY A 162 8.12 -9.26 -6.15
C GLY A 162 8.87 -8.35 -5.19
N VAL A 163 9.02 -8.74 -3.92
CA VAL A 163 9.96 -8.10 -2.98
C VAL A 163 11.19 -9.00 -2.83
N SER A 164 12.37 -8.39 -2.85
CA SER A 164 13.63 -9.06 -2.60
C SER A 164 14.40 -8.28 -1.55
N ALA A 165 14.68 -8.93 -0.43
CA ALA A 165 15.46 -8.40 0.67
C ALA A 165 16.74 -9.23 0.84
N PRO A 166 17.82 -8.92 0.08
CA PRO A 166 19.06 -9.66 0.16
C PRO A 166 19.81 -9.35 1.47
N GLU A 167 20.74 -10.24 1.79
CA GLU A 167 21.72 -10.01 2.84
C GLU A 167 22.61 -8.79 2.51
N ASN A 168 22.97 -8.01 3.53
CA ASN A 168 23.80 -6.83 3.45
C ASN A 168 25.29 -7.20 3.39
N ASN A 169 25.92 -6.91 2.27
CA ASN A 169 27.31 -7.23 1.98
C ASN A 169 28.17 -5.97 1.96
N GLY A 170 28.46 -5.38 3.13
CA GLY A 170 29.58 -4.44 3.29
C GLY A 170 29.28 -3.09 3.94
N THR A 171 28.04 -2.80 4.34
CA THR A 171 27.70 -1.57 5.08
C THR A 171 26.72 -1.85 6.21
N GLY A 172 27.26 -2.19 7.38
CA GLY A 172 26.50 -2.40 8.62
C GLY A 172 25.98 -3.83 8.79
N SER A 173 25.54 -4.16 10.01
CA SER A 173 24.87 -5.43 10.28
C SER A 173 23.52 -5.50 9.56
N HIS A 174 23.15 -6.71 9.19
CA HIS A 174 21.89 -7.06 8.53
C HIS A 174 20.65 -6.68 9.36
N ASP A 175 20.83 -6.59 10.68
CA ASP A 175 19.76 -6.28 11.63
C ASP A 175 19.57 -4.78 11.86
N LEU A 176 20.58 -3.95 11.56
CA LEU A 176 20.50 -2.49 11.65
C LEU A 176 20.23 -1.83 10.30
N ALA A 177 20.64 -2.48 9.20
CA ALA A 177 20.54 -1.94 7.86
C ALA A 177 19.81 -2.93 6.95
N MET A 178 18.52 -2.66 6.72
CA MET A 178 17.68 -3.45 5.84
C MET A 178 17.88 -3.05 4.37
N ASN A 179 18.27 -4.00 3.54
CA ASN A 179 18.25 -3.85 2.09
C ASN A 179 17.02 -4.57 1.54
N PHE A 180 16.17 -3.85 0.81
CA PHE A 180 15.10 -4.49 0.07
C PHE A 180 14.74 -3.68 -1.18
N GLY A 181 14.29 -4.40 -2.20
CA GLY A 181 13.89 -3.87 -3.50
C GLY A 181 12.57 -4.48 -3.91
N ILE A 182 11.78 -3.71 -4.65
CA ILE A 182 10.47 -4.11 -5.15
C ILE A 182 10.53 -4.13 -6.68
N ARG A 183 9.95 -5.15 -7.32
CA ARG A 183 9.90 -5.32 -8.79
C ARG A 183 11.29 -5.27 -9.46
N GLY A 184 12.30 -5.87 -8.82
CA GLY A 184 13.66 -5.93 -9.36
C GLY A 184 14.44 -4.61 -9.30
N LEU A 185 13.89 -3.58 -8.64
CA LEU A 185 14.66 -2.36 -8.37
C LEU A 185 15.78 -2.64 -7.37
N ASN A 186 16.81 -1.79 -7.43
CA ASN A 186 18.01 -1.95 -6.62
C ASN A 186 17.66 -2.04 -5.12
N PRO A 187 17.94 -3.16 -4.44
CA PRO A 187 17.59 -3.35 -3.04
C PRO A 187 18.50 -2.59 -2.07
N ARG A 188 19.62 -2.05 -2.57
CA ARG A 188 20.59 -1.34 -1.75
C ARG A 188 19.93 -0.13 -1.09
N LEU A 189 19.87 -0.18 0.25
CA LEU A 189 19.40 0.87 1.14
C LEU A 189 17.95 1.29 0.92
N ALA A 190 17.12 0.41 0.34
CA ALA A 190 15.73 0.69 0.01
C ALA A 190 15.52 2.00 -0.77
N SER A 191 16.52 2.45 -1.54
CA SER A 191 16.54 3.77 -2.21
C SER A 191 15.49 3.95 -3.31
N ARG A 192 14.59 2.98 -3.51
CA ARG A 192 13.49 3.06 -4.47
C ARG A 192 12.14 2.68 -3.85
N SER A 193 12.08 2.50 -2.53
CA SER A 193 10.84 2.24 -1.81
C SER A 193 10.70 3.20 -0.64
N THR A 194 9.52 3.82 -0.49
CA THR A 194 9.25 4.66 0.69
C THR A 194 8.88 3.76 1.86
N VAL A 195 9.52 3.97 3.00
CA VAL A 195 9.24 3.23 4.23
C VAL A 195 8.44 4.09 5.19
N LEU A 196 7.33 3.53 5.65
CA LEU A 196 6.43 4.12 6.63
C LEU A 196 6.38 3.25 7.88
N MET A 197 6.13 3.87 9.02
CA MET A 197 5.73 3.21 10.26
C MET A 197 4.41 3.83 10.69
N ASP A 198 3.37 3.01 10.82
CA ASP A 198 1.99 3.47 11.09
C ASP A 198 1.55 4.62 10.14
N GLY A 199 1.93 4.53 8.86
CA GLY A 199 1.63 5.54 7.84
C GLY A 199 2.54 6.78 7.84
N ILE A 200 3.43 6.94 8.82
CA ILE A 200 4.35 8.07 8.92
C ILE A 200 5.70 7.70 8.30
N PRO A 201 6.28 8.51 7.38
CA PRO A 201 7.60 8.23 6.84
C PRO A 201 8.67 8.12 7.92
N VAL A 202 9.35 6.97 7.97
CA VAL A 202 10.51 6.76 8.84
C VAL A 202 11.74 7.57 8.40
N PRO A 203 12.00 7.84 7.09
CA PRO A 203 13.24 8.49 6.73
C PRO A 203 13.34 9.97 7.09
N PHE A 204 14.37 10.29 7.89
CA PHE A 204 14.72 11.67 8.30
C PHE A 204 15.20 12.54 7.13
N ALA A 205 15.84 11.94 6.13
CA ALA A 205 16.39 12.64 4.96
C ALA A 205 16.04 11.89 3.65
N PRO A 206 14.78 11.95 3.19
CA PRO A 206 14.28 11.13 2.09
C PRO A 206 14.96 11.39 0.72
N TYR A 207 15.67 12.51 0.57
CA TYR A 207 16.42 12.85 -0.64
C TYR A 207 17.94 12.62 -0.53
N GLY A 208 18.46 12.37 0.68
CA GLY A 208 19.90 12.34 0.94
C GLY A 208 20.42 10.97 1.33
N GLN A 209 19.96 10.45 2.48
CA GLN A 209 20.50 9.24 3.09
C GLN A 209 19.38 8.34 3.62
N PRO A 210 18.64 7.61 2.75
CA PRO A 210 17.61 6.67 3.18
C PRO A 210 18.15 5.50 4.02
N GLN A 211 19.47 5.27 4.01
CA GLN A 211 20.15 4.25 4.83
C GLN A 211 20.08 4.49 6.34
N LEU A 212 20.07 5.76 6.78
CA LEU A 212 20.13 6.14 8.19
C LEU A 212 18.74 6.09 8.86
N SER A 213 17.78 5.46 8.21
CA SER A 213 16.37 5.79 8.33
C SER A 213 15.47 4.56 8.36
N LEU A 214 16.07 3.37 8.50
CA LEU A 214 15.34 2.10 8.70
C LEU A 214 15.44 1.62 10.15
N ALA A 215 16.40 2.14 10.93
CA ALA A 215 16.27 2.17 12.38
C ALA A 215 15.17 3.20 12.69
N PRO A 216 13.97 2.79 13.17
CA PRO A 216 13.81 1.87 14.29
C PRO A 216 12.70 0.81 14.09
N VAL A 217 12.77 -0.01 13.04
CA VAL A 217 11.76 -1.06 12.79
C VAL A 217 12.19 -2.41 13.39
N SER A 218 11.61 -2.79 14.54
CA SER A 218 11.85 -4.12 15.14
C SER A 218 10.67 -5.05 14.93
N LEU A 219 10.92 -6.26 14.42
CA LEU A 219 9.86 -7.24 14.11
C LEU A 219 8.96 -7.54 15.33
N GLY A 220 9.53 -7.62 16.54
CA GLY A 220 8.76 -7.87 17.76
C GLY A 220 7.66 -6.84 18.03
N ASN A 221 7.88 -5.58 17.64
CA ASN A 221 6.92 -4.49 17.80
C ASN A 221 5.92 -4.39 16.63
N MET A 222 6.12 -5.12 15.51
CA MET A 222 5.29 -5.02 14.30
C MET A 222 4.13 -6.01 14.21
N ASP A 223 2.93 -5.51 14.02
CA ASP A 223 1.71 -6.29 13.80
C ASP A 223 1.48 -6.71 12.35
N ALA A 224 1.82 -5.86 11.40
CA ALA A 224 1.71 -6.20 9.99
C ALA A 224 2.80 -5.50 9.19
N ILE A 225 3.15 -6.10 8.05
CA ILE A 225 3.89 -5.44 6.99
C ILE A 225 2.98 -5.34 5.80
N ASP A 226 2.71 -4.12 5.39
CA ASP A 226 1.86 -3.80 4.24
C ASP A 226 2.72 -3.24 3.12
N VAL A 227 2.71 -3.92 1.97
CA VAL A 227 3.52 -3.57 0.81
C VAL A 227 2.59 -3.24 -0.34
N VAL A 228 2.61 -1.97 -0.73
CA VAL A 228 1.99 -1.50 -1.96
C VAL A 228 3.05 -1.37 -3.04
N ARG A 229 2.94 -2.17 -4.09
CA ARG A 229 3.90 -2.19 -5.21
C ARG A 229 3.46 -1.25 -6.32
N GLY A 230 4.34 -0.33 -6.69
CA GLY A 230 4.11 0.65 -7.75
C GLY A 230 4.31 2.10 -7.31
N GLY A 231 4.13 3.02 -8.25
CA GLY A 231 4.43 4.44 -8.02
C GLY A 231 3.48 5.08 -7.00
N GLY A 232 3.90 5.15 -5.74
CA GLY A 232 3.20 5.86 -4.65
C GLY A 232 3.51 7.35 -4.56
N ALA A 233 4.22 7.92 -5.54
CA ALA A 233 4.90 9.22 -5.42
C ALA A 233 3.98 10.42 -5.19
N VAL A 234 2.76 10.38 -5.74
CA VAL A 234 1.78 11.46 -5.57
C VAL A 234 1.33 11.58 -4.11
N ARG A 235 1.27 10.46 -3.36
CA ARG A 235 0.76 10.42 -1.98
C ARG A 235 1.88 10.40 -0.95
N TYR A 236 2.87 9.55 -1.15
CA TYR A 236 3.92 9.27 -0.16
C TYR A 236 5.25 9.96 -0.44
N GLY A 237 5.32 10.73 -1.53
CA GLY A 237 6.47 11.56 -1.86
C GLY A 237 7.61 10.77 -2.52
N PRO A 238 8.86 11.26 -2.38
CA PRO A 238 10.00 10.78 -3.16
C PRO A 238 10.39 9.33 -2.81
N GLN A 239 11.20 8.72 -3.69
CA GLN A 239 11.73 7.36 -3.52
C GLN A 239 10.67 6.24 -3.48
N SER A 240 9.47 6.45 -4.01
CA SER A 240 8.37 5.47 -4.03
C SER A 240 8.19 4.76 -5.39
N VAL A 241 9.24 4.75 -6.23
CA VAL A 241 9.18 4.19 -7.60
C VAL A 241 8.88 2.69 -7.59
N GLY A 242 9.45 1.96 -6.64
CA GLY A 242 9.20 0.53 -6.41
C GLY A 242 7.92 0.28 -5.66
N GLY A 243 7.58 1.15 -4.72
CA GLY A 243 6.44 0.95 -3.84
C GLY A 243 6.57 1.71 -2.54
N VAL A 244 5.60 1.41 -1.68
CA VAL A 244 5.51 1.87 -0.30
C VAL A 244 5.47 0.62 0.57
N VAL A 245 6.31 0.59 1.60
CA VAL A 245 6.30 -0.44 2.63
C VAL A 245 5.92 0.23 3.93
N ASN A 246 4.77 -0.16 4.48
CA ASN A 246 4.27 0.33 5.74
C ASN A 246 4.41 -0.75 6.81
N PHE A 247 5.19 -0.44 7.83
CA PHE A 247 5.32 -1.27 9.03
C PHE A 247 4.26 -0.82 10.02
N VAL A 248 3.28 -1.67 10.26
CA VAL A 248 2.21 -1.42 11.22
C VAL A 248 2.64 -1.97 12.57
N THR A 249 2.76 -1.11 13.57
CA THR A 249 3.12 -1.51 14.93
C THR A 249 1.91 -2.08 15.66
N ARG A 250 2.15 -2.76 16.79
CA ARG A 250 1.08 -3.30 17.64
C ARG A 250 0.03 -2.23 17.98
N ALA A 251 -1.24 -2.62 17.85
CA ALA A 251 -2.36 -1.82 18.28
C ALA A 251 -2.46 -1.79 19.80
N ILE A 252 -3.08 -0.73 20.34
CA ILE A 252 -3.38 -0.65 21.77
C ILE A 252 -4.55 -1.61 22.04
N PRO A 253 -4.40 -2.58 22.97
CA PRO A 253 -5.48 -3.47 23.36
C PRO A 253 -6.70 -2.71 23.90
N GLN A 254 -7.91 -3.22 23.64
CA GLN A 254 -9.13 -2.65 24.23
C GLN A 254 -9.15 -2.94 25.74
N ASP A 255 -9.01 -4.21 26.11
CA ASP A 255 -8.86 -4.61 27.51
C ASP A 255 -7.38 -4.58 27.93
N PHE A 256 -7.13 -4.52 29.24
CA PHE A 256 -5.77 -4.65 29.75
C PHE A 256 -5.18 -6.03 29.40
N GLY A 257 -4.02 -6.02 28.74
CA GLY A 257 -3.32 -7.22 28.30
C GLY A 257 -1.82 -7.09 28.47
N ILE A 258 -1.18 -8.24 28.73
CA ILE A 258 0.26 -8.40 28.77
C ILE A 258 0.62 -9.58 27.86
N GLU A 259 1.50 -9.35 26.89
CA GLU A 259 2.09 -10.39 26.06
C GLU A 259 3.60 -10.35 26.19
N ALA A 260 4.23 -11.51 26.34
CA ALA A 260 5.68 -11.63 26.34
C ALA A 260 6.08 -12.83 25.49
N GLY A 261 7.23 -12.74 24.84
CA GLY A 261 7.72 -13.76 23.94
C GLY A 261 9.24 -13.73 23.89
N VAL A 262 9.82 -14.93 23.74
CA VAL A 262 11.25 -15.11 23.54
C VAL A 262 11.43 -16.02 22.33
N GLU A 263 12.25 -15.57 21.40
CA GLU A 263 12.59 -16.31 20.19
C GLU A 263 14.10 -16.49 20.13
N GLY A 264 14.55 -17.72 19.88
CA GLY A 264 15.97 -18.06 19.79
C GLY A 264 16.30 -18.58 18.40
N GLN A 265 17.36 -18.05 17.80
CA GLN A 265 17.91 -18.49 16.53
C GLN A 265 19.24 -19.20 16.79
N LEU A 266 19.26 -20.49 16.48
CA LEU A 266 20.44 -21.35 16.53
C LEU A 266 20.88 -21.66 15.10
N SER A 267 22.13 -21.35 14.77
CA SER A 267 22.71 -21.76 13.48
C SER A 267 23.68 -22.92 13.69
N PRO A 268 23.44 -24.09 13.05
CA PRO A 268 24.32 -25.26 13.14
C PRO A 268 25.74 -25.00 12.65
N THR A 269 25.92 -23.99 11.79
CA THR A 269 27.22 -23.63 11.20
C THR A 269 27.91 -22.50 11.94
N SER A 270 27.30 -21.97 13.00
CA SER A 270 27.92 -20.90 13.80
C SER A 270 29.07 -21.47 14.62
N SER A 271 30.23 -20.83 14.54
CA SER A 271 31.37 -21.08 15.43
C SER A 271 31.27 -20.30 16.74
N GLN A 272 30.19 -19.54 16.95
CA GLN A 272 30.03 -18.61 18.08
C GLN A 272 29.15 -19.20 19.19
N ASN A 273 29.51 -18.92 20.44
CA ASN A 273 28.85 -19.46 21.65
C ASN A 273 27.66 -18.62 22.15
N ASN A 274 27.25 -17.58 21.42
CA ASN A 274 26.17 -16.68 21.82
C ASN A 274 25.05 -16.70 20.76
N PRO A 275 24.05 -17.59 20.88
CA PRO A 275 22.96 -17.65 19.93
C PRO A 275 22.18 -16.33 19.93
N LYS A 276 21.55 -16.02 18.81
CA LYS A 276 20.77 -14.81 18.68
C LYS A 276 19.39 -15.00 19.30
N GLU A 277 19.03 -14.15 20.23
CA GLU A 277 17.76 -14.17 20.93
C GLU A 277 17.03 -12.84 20.75
N THR A 278 15.71 -12.90 20.58
CA THR A 278 14.81 -11.76 20.54
C THR A 278 13.80 -11.88 21.66
N HIS A 279 13.74 -10.87 22.53
CA HIS A 279 12.76 -10.76 23.60
C HIS A 279 11.74 -9.69 23.23
N ASN A 280 10.46 -10.01 23.34
CA ASN A 280 9.38 -9.07 23.13
C ASN A 280 8.49 -8.98 24.38
N LEU A 281 8.00 -7.77 24.64
CA LEU A 281 7.05 -7.49 25.71
C LEU A 281 6.07 -6.43 25.21
N MET A 282 4.78 -6.68 25.36
CA MET A 282 3.71 -5.71 25.16
C MET A 282 2.88 -5.65 26.42
N VAL A 283 2.65 -4.43 26.91
CA VAL A 283 1.74 -4.16 28.02
C VAL A 283 0.85 -3.01 27.59
N GLY A 284 -0.47 -3.19 27.57
CA GLY A 284 -1.36 -2.12 27.16
C GLY A 284 -2.81 -2.37 27.50
N GLY A 285 -3.63 -1.34 27.34
CA GLY A 285 -5.07 -1.40 27.57
C GLY A 285 -5.73 -0.05 27.32
N THR A 286 -7.05 -0.08 27.18
CA THR A 286 -7.87 1.12 27.02
C THR A 286 -8.78 1.28 28.23
N ALA A 287 -8.72 2.45 28.85
CA ALA A 287 -9.58 2.80 29.98
C ALA A 287 -10.95 3.28 29.48
N ASP A 288 -11.97 3.18 30.35
CA ASP A 288 -13.37 3.55 30.04
C ASP A 288 -13.54 5.02 29.62
N ASN A 289 -12.58 5.89 29.99
CA ASN A 289 -12.54 7.29 29.59
C ASN A 289 -12.05 7.50 28.14
N GLY A 290 -11.80 6.43 27.38
CA GLY A 290 -11.32 6.48 26.01
C GLY A 290 -9.81 6.76 25.88
N PHE A 291 -9.06 6.70 26.98
CA PHE A 291 -7.60 6.76 26.96
C PHE A 291 -7.01 5.36 26.87
N GLY A 292 -6.37 5.06 25.74
CA GLY A 292 -5.59 3.85 25.51
C GLY A 292 -4.11 4.11 25.59
N THR A 293 -3.36 3.17 26.18
CA THR A 293 -1.89 3.20 26.18
C THR A 293 -1.32 1.81 25.96
N ALA A 294 -0.19 1.72 25.27
CA ALA A 294 0.58 0.50 25.12
C ALA A 294 2.08 0.79 25.17
N LEU A 295 2.79 0.01 25.96
CA LEU A 295 4.23 -0.06 26.03
C LEU A 295 4.69 -1.32 25.29
N LEU A 296 5.57 -1.14 24.32
CA LEU A 296 6.14 -2.20 23.49
C LEU A 296 7.65 -2.20 23.67
N TYR A 297 8.23 -3.35 23.92
CA TYR A 297 9.66 -3.56 23.94
C TYR A 297 10.02 -4.73 23.02
N SER A 298 11.04 -4.52 22.20
CA SER A 298 11.66 -5.54 21.37
C SER A 298 13.17 -5.41 21.52
N GLY A 299 13.81 -6.41 22.13
CA GLY A 299 15.25 -6.48 22.31
C GLY A 299 15.84 -7.65 21.54
N THR A 300 16.90 -7.43 20.77
CA THR A 300 17.62 -8.49 20.05
C THR A 300 19.07 -8.51 20.52
N ARG A 301 19.58 -9.68 20.92
CA ARG A 301 20.91 -9.90 21.48
C ARG A 301 21.55 -11.13 20.85
N GLY A 302 22.86 -11.14 20.67
CA GLY A 302 23.61 -12.35 20.28
C GLY A 302 24.26 -12.25 18.91
N SER A 303 24.73 -13.39 18.40
CA SER A 303 25.49 -13.45 17.15
C SER A 303 24.83 -14.39 16.14
N ASP A 304 24.99 -14.06 14.87
CA ASP A 304 24.55 -14.91 13.76
C ASP A 304 25.64 -15.94 13.37
N TRP A 305 25.39 -16.71 12.32
CA TRP A 305 26.31 -17.72 11.80
C TRP A 305 27.63 -17.16 11.25
N ARG A 306 27.67 -15.88 10.88
CA ARG A 306 28.87 -15.19 10.38
C ARG A 306 29.76 -14.73 11.53
N GLU A 307 31.07 -14.87 11.41
CA GLU A 307 32.01 -14.31 12.38
C GLU A 307 31.90 -12.77 12.47
N HIS A 308 32.13 -12.22 13.66
CA HIS A 308 32.01 -10.79 13.96
C HIS A 308 30.61 -10.23 13.67
N SER A 309 29.57 -10.90 14.16
CA SER A 309 28.15 -10.55 13.92
C SER A 309 27.36 -10.25 15.19
N ALA A 310 28.04 -9.95 16.30
CA ALA A 310 27.36 -9.62 17.55
C ALA A 310 26.43 -8.42 17.34
N THR A 311 25.18 -8.57 17.73
CA THR A 311 24.12 -7.59 17.55
C THR A 311 23.41 -7.36 18.89
N ARG A 312 23.13 -6.09 19.16
CA ARG A 312 22.50 -5.58 20.37
C ARG A 312 21.53 -4.46 20.01
N ILE A 313 20.25 -4.76 19.98
CA ILE A 313 19.18 -3.79 19.66
C ILE A 313 18.21 -3.72 20.83
N ASP A 314 17.83 -2.53 21.23
CA ASP A 314 16.73 -2.23 22.13
C ASP A 314 15.79 -1.24 21.47
N ASP A 315 14.53 -1.63 21.36
CA ASP A 315 13.47 -0.80 20.79
C ASP A 315 12.29 -0.73 21.75
N LEU A 316 12.12 0.44 22.36
CA LEU A 316 11.05 0.75 23.30
C LEU A 316 10.09 1.76 22.66
N MET A 317 8.82 1.40 22.52
CA MET A 317 7.77 2.30 22.05
C MET A 317 6.70 2.48 23.12
N LEU A 318 6.27 3.72 23.31
CA LEU A 318 5.09 4.08 24.08
C LEU A 318 4.07 4.69 23.12
N LYS A 319 2.94 4.01 22.96
CA LYS A 319 1.80 4.46 22.17
C LYS A 319 0.71 4.92 23.12
N SER A 320 0.09 6.06 22.82
CA SER A 320 -1.13 6.49 23.48
C SER A 320 -2.15 7.02 22.48
N LYS A 321 -3.42 6.76 22.79
CA LYS A 321 -4.57 7.20 22.01
C LYS A 321 -5.58 7.79 22.98
N TYR A 322 -6.07 8.99 22.68
CA TYR A 322 -7.07 9.66 23.48
C TYR A 322 -8.16 10.22 22.59
N ALA A 323 -9.39 9.74 22.77
CA ALA A 323 -10.55 10.21 22.02
C ALA A 323 -11.54 10.90 22.99
N PRO A 324 -11.39 12.20 23.29
CA PRO A 324 -12.28 12.91 24.22
C PRO A 324 -13.73 13.02 23.71
N ASN A 325 -13.94 12.93 22.40
CA ASN A 325 -15.26 12.93 21.78
C ASN A 325 -15.27 12.11 20.48
N LYS A 326 -16.43 11.96 19.84
CA LYS A 326 -16.59 11.14 18.62
C LYS A 326 -15.88 11.71 17.38
N VAL A 327 -15.39 12.95 17.42
CA VAL A 327 -14.86 13.66 16.25
C VAL A 327 -13.34 13.87 16.35
N HIS A 328 -12.80 13.97 17.57
CA HIS A 328 -11.40 14.26 17.84
C HIS A 328 -10.71 13.04 18.45
N THR A 329 -9.63 12.61 17.83
CA THR A 329 -8.74 11.57 18.33
C THR A 329 -7.31 12.11 18.32
N PHE A 330 -6.62 11.96 19.44
CA PHE A 330 -5.22 12.33 19.59
C PHE A 330 -4.41 11.03 19.70
N ASN A 331 -3.46 10.84 18.80
CA ASN A 331 -2.53 9.72 18.84
C ASN A 331 -1.14 10.26 19.14
N SER A 332 -0.39 9.55 19.96
CA SER A 332 1.01 9.84 20.26
C SER A 332 1.82 8.56 20.21
N LEU A 333 3.01 8.64 19.61
CA LEU A 333 4.01 7.59 19.57
C LEU A 333 5.32 8.21 20.03
N LEU A 334 5.86 7.69 21.12
CA LEU A 334 7.22 7.99 21.57
C LEU A 334 8.05 6.72 21.41
N GLN A 335 9.21 6.84 20.78
CA GLN A 335 10.08 5.70 20.53
C GLN A 335 11.52 6.00 20.92
N TYR A 336 12.13 5.05 21.63
CA TYR A 336 13.54 5.03 21.93
C TYR A 336 14.16 3.77 21.32
N TYR A 337 15.11 3.99 20.42
CA TYR A 337 15.82 2.93 19.72
C TYR A 337 17.32 3.11 19.93
N ASP A 338 17.97 2.07 20.45
CA ASP A 338 19.42 1.98 20.61
C ASP A 338 19.88 0.66 19.96
N GLY A 339 20.81 0.77 19.01
CA GLY A 339 21.26 -0.36 18.23
C GLY A 339 22.76 -0.31 18.03
N GLU A 340 23.42 -1.41 18.37
CA GLU A 340 24.82 -1.68 18.11
C GLU A 340 24.93 -3.02 17.41
N ALA A 341 25.73 -3.08 16.36
CA ALA A 341 26.03 -4.36 15.74
C ALA A 341 27.39 -4.33 15.06
N ASP A 342 28.09 -5.45 15.16
CA ASP A 342 29.35 -5.67 14.47
C ASP A 342 29.10 -5.84 12.97
N MET A 343 30.11 -5.49 12.17
CA MET A 343 30.09 -5.73 10.74
C MET A 343 30.58 -7.16 10.46
N PRO A 344 29.69 -8.08 10.02
CA PRO A 344 30.08 -9.46 9.79
C PRO A 344 31.14 -9.56 8.70
N ALA A 345 32.11 -10.46 8.88
CA ALA A 345 33.24 -10.66 7.97
C ALA A 345 34.19 -9.46 7.80
N ALA A 346 34.12 -8.44 8.66
CA ALA A 346 35.15 -7.41 8.73
C ALA A 346 36.43 -7.98 9.37
N CYS A 347 37.54 -8.00 8.63
CA CYS A 347 38.84 -8.38 9.20
C CYS A 347 39.29 -7.33 10.23
N PRO A 348 39.76 -7.72 11.42
CA PRO A 348 40.48 -6.81 12.30
C PRO A 348 41.77 -6.38 11.60
N ALA A 349 41.82 -5.14 11.12
CA ALA A 349 43.01 -4.59 10.49
C ALA A 349 44.10 -4.35 11.55
N ARG A 350 44.93 -5.37 11.83
CA ARG A 350 46.24 -5.16 12.47
C ARG A 350 47.21 -4.67 11.39
N ILE A 351 47.16 -3.39 11.07
CA ILE A 351 48.16 -2.74 10.23
C ILE A 351 49.39 -2.47 11.11
N THR A 352 50.31 -3.43 11.17
CA THR A 352 51.69 -3.18 11.61
C THR A 352 52.54 -2.85 10.39
N THR A 353 52.44 -1.62 9.88
CA THR A 353 53.48 -1.03 9.02
C THR A 353 54.48 -0.30 9.91
N PRO A 354 55.80 -0.65 9.87
CA PRO A 354 56.81 0.15 10.54
C PRO A 354 56.98 1.44 9.75
N ILE A 355 56.31 2.52 10.18
CA ILE A 355 56.69 3.86 9.77
C ILE A 355 57.91 4.22 10.63
N ALA A 356 59.08 4.25 10.01
CA ALA A 356 60.30 4.73 10.63
C ALA A 356 60.09 6.18 11.13
N GLY A 357 60.39 6.43 12.41
CA GLY A 357 60.64 7.79 12.90
C GLY A 357 59.77 8.35 14.03
N ASN A 358 58.95 7.58 14.74
CA ASN A 358 58.34 8.07 15.99
C ASN A 358 58.13 6.94 17.02
N PRO A 359 58.29 7.19 18.34
CA PRO A 359 58.14 6.15 19.36
C PRO A 359 56.69 5.63 19.40
N PRO A 360 56.48 4.36 19.80
CA PRO A 360 55.22 3.67 19.61
C PRO A 360 54.13 4.27 20.51
N ALA A 361 53.19 5.01 19.91
CA ALA A 361 51.88 5.21 20.51
C ALA A 361 51.15 3.87 20.49
N ARG A 362 50.99 3.28 21.68
CA ARG A 362 50.25 2.05 21.90
C ARG A 362 48.76 2.33 21.64
N MET A 363 48.33 2.20 20.39
CA MET A 363 46.93 2.37 20.01
C MET A 363 46.22 1.01 20.16
N THR A 364 45.61 0.80 21.32
CA THR A 364 44.62 -0.27 21.51
C THR A 364 43.36 0.10 20.73
N ALA A 365 43.19 -0.47 19.53
CA ALA A 365 41.92 -0.44 18.84
C ALA A 365 41.02 -1.51 19.47
N SER A 366 40.14 -1.11 20.39
CA SER A 366 38.96 -1.92 20.71
C SER A 366 38.00 -1.85 19.52
N GLY A 367 37.30 -2.95 19.24
CA GLY A 367 36.42 -3.14 18.09
C GLY A 367 35.53 -1.93 17.79
N ALA A 368 35.35 -1.64 16.51
CA ALA A 368 34.55 -0.53 16.04
C ALA A 368 33.06 -0.79 16.31
N VAL A 369 32.59 -0.34 17.47
CA VAL A 369 31.18 -0.26 17.83
C VAL A 369 30.57 0.92 17.06
N ALA A 370 29.58 0.66 16.21
CA ALA A 370 28.73 1.71 15.66
C ALA A 370 27.55 1.92 16.62
N SER A 371 27.65 2.92 17.51
CA SER A 371 26.59 3.29 18.46
C SER A 371 25.67 4.37 17.87
N TRP A 372 24.35 4.16 17.91
CA TRP A 372 23.35 5.12 17.42
C TRP A 372 22.38 5.51 18.52
N ARG A 373 22.30 6.81 18.85
CA ARG A 373 21.28 7.38 19.76
C ARG A 373 20.41 8.36 19.00
N ALA A 374 19.12 8.08 18.89
CA ALA A 374 18.14 9.00 18.31
C ALA A 374 17.00 9.30 19.30
N TRP A 375 16.63 10.57 19.43
CA TRP A 375 15.44 11.03 20.15
C TRP A 375 14.51 11.68 19.13
N ALA A 376 13.32 11.12 18.93
CA ALA A 376 12.30 11.70 18.05
C ALA A 376 11.06 12.06 18.87
N THR A 377 10.82 13.37 19.03
CA THR A 377 9.58 13.91 19.59
C THR A 377 8.83 14.62 18.47
N SER A 378 7.78 14.01 17.93
CA SER A 378 6.93 14.69 16.94
C SER A 378 5.89 15.53 17.67
N SER A 379 6.08 16.85 17.69
CA SER A 379 5.01 17.81 17.93
C SER A 379 4.92 18.73 16.73
N SER A 380 3.71 18.98 16.24
CA SER A 380 3.47 19.80 15.05
C SER A 380 3.78 21.27 15.32
N ARG A 381 5.05 21.66 15.24
CA ARG A 381 5.51 23.03 14.92
C ARG A 381 7.00 23.03 14.58
N THR A 382 7.31 23.68 13.47
CA THR A 382 8.63 23.86 12.85
C THR A 382 9.72 24.23 13.88
N ALA A 383 10.70 23.36 14.09
CA ALA A 383 11.93 23.67 14.79
C ALA A 383 13.11 23.04 14.03
N SER A 384 14.06 23.87 13.61
CA SER A 384 15.31 23.44 12.98
C SER A 384 16.26 22.89 14.06
N ILE A 385 16.83 21.71 13.82
CA ILE A 385 17.86 21.10 14.68
C ILE A 385 19.12 20.93 13.83
N ASN A 386 20.22 21.53 14.29
CA ASN A 386 21.54 21.41 13.69
C ASN A 386 22.26 20.23 14.36
N SER A 387 22.65 19.21 13.59
CA SER A 387 23.49 18.10 14.08
C SER A 387 24.81 18.06 13.32
N THR A 388 25.92 18.20 14.05
CA THR A 388 27.29 18.05 13.53
C THR A 388 27.75 16.62 13.74
N PHE A 389 28.26 15.94 12.70
CA PHE A 389 28.79 14.57 12.83
C PHE A 389 30.11 14.39 12.06
N TRP A 390 31.06 13.71 12.71
CA TRP A 390 32.33 13.23 12.14
C TRP A 390 32.21 11.74 11.82
N GLY A 391 32.66 11.31 10.64
CA GLY A 391 32.71 9.89 10.27
C GLY A 391 33.94 9.57 9.40
N SER A 392 34.68 8.52 9.76
CA SER A 392 35.74 7.92 8.94
C SER A 392 35.26 6.60 8.33
N THR A 393 35.56 6.37 7.06
CA THR A 393 35.15 5.18 6.28
C THR A 393 36.27 4.14 6.22
N PRO A 394 36.02 2.83 6.47
CA PRO A 394 36.98 1.77 6.17
C PRO A 394 36.81 1.22 4.74
N LYS A 395 37.92 0.78 4.13
CA LYS A 395 37.98 0.21 2.76
C LYS A 395 37.64 -1.29 2.73
N PRO A 396 37.04 -1.81 1.63
CA PRO A 396 36.72 -3.24 1.46
C PRO A 396 37.95 -4.09 1.08
N CYS A 397 37.98 -5.35 1.53
CA CYS A 397 39.01 -6.35 1.24
C CYS A 397 38.73 -7.08 -0.08
N ALA A 398 39.52 -6.81 -1.13
CA ALA A 398 39.89 -7.80 -2.16
C ALA A 398 41.01 -7.26 -3.07
N ALA A 399 42.20 -7.86 -2.98
CA ALA A 399 43.03 -8.23 -4.13
C ALA A 399 44.13 -9.18 -3.64
N ALA A 400 43.96 -10.47 -3.91
CA ALA A 400 45.07 -11.41 -3.93
C ALA A 400 46.13 -10.86 -4.88
N THR A 401 47.31 -10.53 -4.35
CA THR A 401 48.47 -10.11 -5.12
C THR A 401 48.97 -11.28 -5.95
N TRP A 402 48.56 -11.34 -7.22
CA TRP A 402 49.32 -12.06 -8.23
C TRP A 402 50.67 -11.35 -8.40
N SER A 403 51.74 -12.04 -8.01
CA SER A 403 53.12 -11.58 -8.18
C SER A 403 53.42 -11.37 -9.66
N LYS A 404 53.68 -10.14 -10.07
CA LYS A 404 54.31 -9.83 -11.36
C LYS A 404 55.79 -10.19 -11.23
N ALA A 405 56.21 -11.28 -11.86
CA ALA A 405 57.62 -11.59 -12.08
C ALA A 405 58.29 -10.41 -12.82
N THR A 406 59.31 -9.84 -12.18
CA THR A 406 60.17 -8.77 -12.69
C THR A 406 60.96 -9.25 -13.92
N HIS A 407 60.77 -8.57 -15.05
CA HIS A 407 61.72 -8.63 -16.18
C HIS A 407 62.94 -7.75 -15.88
N HIS A 408 64.13 -8.35 -15.97
CA HIS A 408 65.42 -7.66 -16.00
C HIS A 408 65.57 -6.88 -17.31
N PRO A 409 66.09 -5.62 -17.29
CA PRO A 409 66.50 -4.95 -18.51
C PRO A 409 67.89 -5.42 -18.95
N LEU A 410 67.96 -5.94 -20.18
CA LEU A 410 69.21 -6.10 -20.93
C LEU A 410 69.61 -4.74 -21.52
N ALA A 411 70.84 -4.31 -21.27
CA ALA A 411 71.51 -3.27 -22.03
C ALA A 411 72.89 -3.79 -22.45
N ALA A 412 73.09 -3.80 -23.77
CA ALA A 412 74.33 -3.93 -24.58
C ALA A 412 75.44 -4.88 -24.10
#